data_AF-A0A1J4V5E0-F1
#
_entry.id   AF-A0A1J4V5E0-F1
#
_cell.length_a   1.000
_cell.length_b   1.000
_cell.length_c   1.000
_cell.angle_alpha   90.00
_cell.angle_beta   90.00
_cell.angle_gamma   90.00
#
_symmetry.space_group_name_H-M   'P 1'
#
loop_
_entity.id
_entity.type
_entity.pdbx_description
1 polymer ?
#
loop_
_entity_poly.entity_id
_entity_poly.type
_entity_poly.pdbx_seq_one_letter_code
_entity_poly.pdbx_strand_id
1 'polypeptide(L)'
;MSFFFLISFSYAETDSSHSKVLICLDGVPFRIISDLKKEGFFSDFNKPVPLISTFPAITEIMLTELFHIKEPPGYGLRYYDKSTNRLRGGLGSSEAISVWFSLYDYVTPMLDRGLVYIWPGCGYSDIENAQKKLERFDSGVILMHLDSSDAMFHSRNPRVGINWIKAFERMMANWIKKREEEKRPVDLLLFSDHGNDLTPCKRIEIEKALKNAGYKVGSRIQGESGVAILSTGLISVTYMYTRAKEGVAKISTEVDGVDFAVFNEDGKTKVVSNHGNAVIEKDTRGWFRYEAIDGDPLKLKEIFAEISSKGLTDTDGFASEKVWFEYTADHTYPDPLKRAWDALHGHVENVADIMLSLKKGWHCGSKALDLIVDFQGTHGSMEKESVIGFAMANFILPDRMRAEEMFYDTGWFEAIKSYAEIKGIALQNSYELRNANGE
;
A
#
# COMPACT_ATOMS: atom_id res chain seq x y z
N MET A 1 14.08 -19.71 -34.47
CA MET A 1 13.02 -20.65 -34.06
C MET A 1 12.73 -20.32 -32.61
N SER A 2 11.90 -19.30 -32.39
CA SER A 2 11.69 -18.68 -31.07
C SER A 2 10.60 -19.42 -30.33
N PHE A 3 10.96 -20.03 -29.19
CA PHE A 3 10.01 -20.60 -28.25
C PHE A 3 9.38 -19.45 -27.46
N PHE A 4 8.17 -19.04 -27.84
CA PHE A 4 7.29 -18.31 -26.94
C PHE A 4 6.79 -19.28 -25.87
N PHE A 5 7.30 -19.16 -24.65
CA PHE A 5 6.66 -19.77 -23.49
C PHE A 5 5.36 -19.00 -23.23
N LEU A 6 4.24 -19.53 -23.73
CA LEU A 6 2.91 -19.18 -23.25
C LEU A 6 2.80 -19.69 -21.80
N ILE A 7 3.13 -18.83 -20.84
CA ILE A 7 2.77 -19.06 -19.44
C ILE A 7 1.26 -18.84 -19.35
N SER A 8 0.51 -19.94 -19.42
CA SER A 8 -0.91 -19.97 -19.10
C SER A 8 -1.07 -19.76 -17.59
N PHE A 9 -1.66 -18.64 -17.19
CA PHE A 9 -2.17 -18.49 -15.84
C PHE A 9 -3.50 -19.25 -15.74
N SER A 10 -3.56 -20.21 -14.81
CA SER A 10 -4.83 -20.71 -14.31
C SER A 10 -5.45 -19.60 -13.47
N TYR A 11 -6.52 -18.97 -13.96
CA TYR A 11 -7.35 -18.13 -13.09
C TYR A 11 -7.84 -18.98 -11.91
N ALA A 12 -8.00 -18.35 -10.75
CA ALA A 12 -8.65 -19.01 -9.63
C ALA A 12 -10.10 -19.34 -10.03
N GLU A 13 -10.45 -20.64 -10.11
CA GLU A 13 -11.83 -21.05 -10.32
C GLU A 13 -12.61 -20.72 -9.04
N THR A 14 -13.47 -19.70 -9.10
CA THR A 14 -14.44 -19.39 -8.05
C THR A 14 -15.83 -19.74 -8.55
N ASP A 15 -16.68 -20.31 -7.69
CA ASP A 15 -18.06 -20.64 -8.06
C ASP A 15 -18.89 -19.35 -7.98
N SER A 16 -19.38 -18.88 -9.14
CA SER A 16 -20.22 -17.67 -9.23
C SER A 16 -21.54 -17.77 -8.46
N SER A 17 -21.94 -18.97 -8.01
CA SER A 17 -23.13 -19.18 -7.19
C SER A 17 -22.87 -19.04 -5.68
N HIS A 18 -21.60 -19.05 -5.24
CA HIS A 18 -21.25 -18.87 -3.83
C HIS A 18 -21.34 -17.41 -3.41
N SER A 19 -21.68 -17.23 -2.13
CA SER A 19 -21.58 -15.91 -1.51
C SER A 19 -20.12 -15.57 -1.23
N LYS A 20 -19.74 -14.31 -1.43
CA LYS A 20 -18.35 -13.84 -1.36
C LYS A 20 -18.15 -12.93 -0.15
N VAL A 21 -17.12 -13.22 0.63
CA VAL A 21 -16.76 -12.47 1.84
C VAL A 21 -15.34 -11.96 1.69
N LEU A 22 -15.20 -10.63 1.58
CA LEU A 22 -13.91 -9.95 1.55
C LEU A 22 -13.67 -9.27 2.90
N ILE A 23 -12.52 -9.53 3.53
CA ILE A 23 -12.13 -8.86 4.78
C ILE A 23 -10.72 -8.31 4.64
N CYS A 24 -10.61 -6.98 4.75
CA CYS A 24 -9.33 -6.30 4.95
C CYS A 24 -9.00 -6.27 6.45
N LEU A 25 -7.86 -6.86 6.82
CA LEU A 25 -7.21 -6.64 8.10
C LEU A 25 -6.11 -5.61 7.89
N ASP A 26 -6.35 -4.39 8.34
CA ASP A 26 -5.48 -3.23 8.12
C ASP A 26 -4.07 -3.49 8.71
N GLY A 27 -3.02 -3.19 7.94
CA GLY A 27 -1.64 -3.15 8.41
C GLY A 27 -1.05 -4.44 9.01
N VAL A 28 -1.52 -5.61 8.59
CA VAL A 28 -1.03 -6.92 9.05
C VAL A 28 0.13 -7.41 8.18
N PRO A 29 1.35 -7.55 8.74
CA PRO A 29 2.49 -8.01 7.97
C PRO A 29 2.32 -9.45 7.49
N PHE A 30 2.69 -9.71 6.23
CA PHE A 30 2.68 -11.07 5.65
C PHE A 30 3.37 -12.12 6.51
N ARG A 31 4.53 -11.76 7.07
CA ARG A 31 5.31 -12.67 7.90
C ARG A 31 4.53 -13.17 9.12
N ILE A 32 3.72 -12.31 9.75
CA ILE A 32 2.92 -12.69 10.92
C ILE A 32 1.89 -13.75 10.55
N ILE A 33 1.15 -13.54 9.45
CA ILE A 33 0.15 -14.51 8.98
C ILE A 33 0.81 -15.81 8.51
N SER A 34 1.94 -15.71 7.80
CA SER A 34 2.72 -16.88 7.38
C SER A 34 3.18 -17.74 8.56
N ASP A 35 3.67 -17.11 9.63
CA ASP A 35 4.13 -17.81 10.82
C ASP A 35 2.96 -18.40 11.62
N LEU A 36 1.83 -17.68 11.75
CA LEU A 36 0.61 -18.21 12.37
C LEU A 36 0.03 -19.40 11.61
N LYS A 37 0.07 -19.38 10.27
CA LYS A 37 -0.35 -20.51 9.44
C LYS A 37 0.50 -21.76 9.71
N LYS A 38 1.82 -21.60 9.89
CA LYS A 38 2.73 -22.70 10.27
C LYS A 38 2.46 -23.20 11.70
N GLU A 39 1.99 -22.35 12.60
CA GLU A 39 1.54 -22.71 13.95
C GLU A 39 0.18 -23.46 13.95
N GLY A 40 -0.49 -23.60 12.81
CA GLY A 40 -1.76 -24.31 12.67
C GLY A 40 -3.02 -23.43 12.73
N PHE A 41 -2.87 -22.11 12.82
CA PHE A 41 -4.00 -21.18 12.68
C PHE A 41 -4.46 -21.08 11.22
N PHE A 42 -5.70 -20.65 11.01
CA PHE A 42 -6.32 -20.46 9.69
C PHE A 42 -6.38 -21.75 8.88
N SER A 43 -6.70 -22.89 9.50
CA SER A 43 -6.77 -24.22 8.83
C SER A 43 -7.68 -24.23 7.60
N ASP A 44 -8.74 -23.42 7.61
CA ASP A 44 -9.76 -23.34 6.56
C ASP A 44 -9.31 -22.59 5.31
N PHE A 45 -8.09 -22.06 5.32
CA PHE A 45 -7.51 -21.28 4.23
C PHE A 45 -6.31 -22.00 3.59
N ASN A 46 -5.99 -21.65 2.34
CA ASN A 46 -4.75 -22.03 1.68
C ASN A 46 -3.54 -21.28 2.28
N LYS A 47 -2.34 -21.52 1.74
CA LYS A 47 -1.15 -20.75 2.13
C LYS A 47 -1.40 -19.24 1.88
N PRO A 48 -1.02 -18.35 2.81
CA PRO A 48 -1.02 -16.92 2.51
C PRO A 48 0.02 -16.63 1.44
N VAL A 49 -0.27 -15.64 0.60
CA VAL A 49 0.61 -15.16 -0.47
C VAL A 49 0.94 -13.68 -0.25
N PRO A 50 2.13 -13.21 -0.67
CA PRO A 50 2.49 -11.79 -0.57
C PRO A 50 1.57 -10.93 -1.42
N LEU A 51 1.01 -9.88 -0.82
CA LEU A 51 0.28 -8.82 -1.53
C LEU A 51 1.12 -7.55 -1.45
N ILE A 52 1.64 -7.11 -2.60
CA ILE A 52 2.53 -5.95 -2.67
C ILE A 52 1.69 -4.67 -2.79
N SER A 53 1.78 -3.81 -1.77
CA SER A 53 1.09 -2.51 -1.73
C SER A 53 1.75 -1.46 -2.63
N THR A 54 1.07 -0.32 -2.79
CA THR A 54 1.54 0.84 -3.58
C THR A 54 2.73 1.55 -2.90
N PHE A 55 3.28 2.58 -3.53
CA PHE A 55 4.13 3.56 -2.85
C PHE A 55 3.46 4.95 -2.97
N PRO A 56 3.06 5.58 -1.85
CA PRO A 56 3.25 5.17 -0.47
C PRO A 56 2.35 3.98 -0.09
N ALA A 57 2.85 3.03 0.71
CA ALA A 57 2.06 1.90 1.20
C ALA A 57 1.16 2.34 2.37
N ILE A 58 0.04 2.99 2.06
CA ILE A 58 -0.95 3.48 3.03
C ILE A 58 -2.36 3.12 2.56
N THR A 59 -3.25 2.85 3.52
CA THR A 59 -4.64 2.41 3.31
C THR A 59 -5.40 3.22 2.26
N GLU A 60 -5.32 4.55 2.34
CA GLU A 60 -6.04 5.45 1.43
C GLU A 60 -5.67 5.20 -0.04
N ILE A 61 -4.38 5.04 -0.32
CA ILE A 61 -3.89 4.85 -1.69
C ILE A 61 -4.14 3.42 -2.15
N MET A 62 -3.79 2.44 -1.31
CA MET A 62 -3.94 1.04 -1.69
C MET A 62 -5.40 0.68 -1.95
N LEU A 63 -6.34 1.08 -1.08
CA LEU A 63 -7.75 0.76 -1.28
C LEU A 63 -8.35 1.51 -2.47
N THR A 64 -7.91 2.73 -2.75
CA THR A 64 -8.34 3.46 -3.94
C THR A 64 -7.93 2.72 -5.22
N GLU A 65 -6.69 2.25 -5.29
CA GLU A 65 -6.16 1.50 -6.43
C GLU A 65 -6.80 0.10 -6.54
N LEU A 66 -6.94 -0.63 -5.43
CA LEU A 66 -7.56 -1.95 -5.38
C LEU A 66 -9.00 -1.94 -5.91
N PHE A 67 -9.81 -0.96 -5.48
CA PHE A 67 -11.19 -0.83 -5.95
C PHE A 67 -11.28 -0.10 -7.29
N HIS A 68 -10.19 0.41 -7.85
CA HIS A 68 -10.18 1.24 -9.06
C HIS A 68 -11.16 2.41 -8.98
N ILE A 69 -11.26 3.08 -7.84
CA ILE A 69 -12.15 4.23 -7.67
C ILE A 69 -11.43 5.54 -7.98
N LYS A 70 -12.18 6.64 -8.01
CA LYS A 70 -11.60 7.96 -8.27
C LYS A 70 -10.51 8.31 -7.26
N GLU A 71 -9.38 8.78 -7.78
CA GLU A 71 -8.26 9.32 -7.01
C GLU A 71 -8.74 10.35 -5.97
N PRO A 72 -8.27 10.25 -4.70
CA PRO A 72 -8.55 11.25 -3.69
C PRO A 72 -7.76 12.54 -3.93
N PRO A 73 -8.14 13.66 -3.28
CA PRO A 73 -7.44 14.94 -3.42
C PRO A 73 -5.96 14.88 -3.02
N GLY A 74 -5.58 13.93 -2.15
CA GLY A 74 -4.21 13.73 -1.66
C GLY A 74 -4.07 12.46 -0.83
N TYR A 75 -2.93 12.30 -0.18
CA TYR A 75 -2.48 11.05 0.47
C TYR A 75 -3.19 10.70 1.80
N GLY A 76 -4.34 11.30 2.11
CA GLY A 76 -5.08 11.02 3.35
C GLY A 76 -5.91 12.20 3.81
N LEU A 77 -6.35 12.16 5.07
CA LEU A 77 -7.31 13.11 5.61
C LEU A 77 -6.85 14.57 5.51
N ARG A 78 -5.53 14.82 5.56
CA ARG A 78 -4.93 16.11 5.24
C ARG A 78 -4.15 15.98 3.95
N TYR A 79 -4.26 16.99 3.11
CA TYR A 79 -3.53 17.07 1.84
C TYR A 79 -3.08 18.50 1.58
N TYR A 80 -2.18 18.66 0.60
CA TYR A 80 -1.79 19.97 0.11
C TYR A 80 -2.54 20.26 -1.19
N ASP A 81 -3.27 21.37 -1.22
CA ASP A 81 -3.99 21.81 -2.40
C ASP A 81 -3.08 22.73 -3.23
N LYS A 82 -2.60 22.24 -4.37
CA LYS A 82 -1.71 22.99 -5.27
C LYS A 82 -2.40 24.23 -5.84
N SER A 83 -3.70 24.17 -6.10
CA SER A 83 -4.47 25.28 -6.68
C SER A 83 -4.57 26.47 -5.72
N THR A 84 -4.66 26.21 -4.42
CA THR A 84 -4.78 27.27 -3.40
C THR A 84 -3.51 27.48 -2.57
N ASN A 85 -2.43 26.75 -2.87
CA ASN A 85 -1.12 26.83 -2.22
C ASN A 85 -1.26 26.78 -0.68
N ARG A 86 -1.91 25.72 -0.16
CA ARG A 86 -2.12 25.51 1.28
C ARG A 86 -2.45 24.06 1.62
N LEU A 87 -2.17 23.69 2.87
CA LEU A 87 -2.70 22.48 3.48
C LEU A 87 -4.23 22.60 3.72
N ARG A 88 -4.97 21.54 3.38
CA ARG A 88 -6.42 21.39 3.57
C ARG A 88 -6.76 20.05 4.23
N GLY A 89 -8.04 19.87 4.57
CA GLY A 89 -8.56 18.66 5.21
C GLY A 89 -8.31 18.60 6.72
N GLY A 90 -8.32 17.38 7.26
CA GLY A 90 -8.18 17.07 8.69
C GLY A 90 -9.44 16.44 9.29
N LEU A 91 -9.32 16.01 10.55
CA LEU A 91 -10.44 15.46 11.31
C LEU A 91 -11.63 16.42 11.28
N GLY A 92 -12.79 15.92 10.82
CA GLY A 92 -14.04 16.69 10.71
C GLY A 92 -14.26 17.40 9.37
N SER A 93 -13.36 17.25 8.39
CA SER A 93 -13.58 17.73 7.02
C SER A 93 -14.34 16.67 6.20
N SER A 94 -15.48 17.03 5.62
CA SER A 94 -16.20 16.16 4.68
C SER A 94 -15.46 15.94 3.36
N GLU A 95 -14.55 16.85 2.99
CA GLU A 95 -13.69 16.77 1.80
C GLU A 95 -12.63 15.66 1.91
N ALA A 96 -12.48 15.06 3.10
CA ALA A 96 -11.42 14.11 3.43
C ALA A 96 -11.92 12.66 3.55
N ILE A 97 -13.24 12.40 3.47
CA ILE A 97 -13.77 11.03 3.54
C ILE A 97 -13.62 10.39 2.18
N SER A 98 -12.80 9.35 2.11
CA SER A 98 -12.58 8.62 0.87
C SER A 98 -13.79 7.81 0.43
N VAL A 99 -13.94 7.64 -0.88
CA VAL A 99 -15.08 6.93 -1.47
C VAL A 99 -15.08 5.44 -1.09
N TRP A 100 -13.91 4.85 -0.81
CA TRP A 100 -13.82 3.44 -0.46
C TRP A 100 -14.58 3.08 0.82
N PHE A 101 -14.72 4.01 1.79
CA PHE A 101 -15.51 3.78 3.00
C PHE A 101 -16.95 3.35 2.69
N SER A 102 -17.53 3.92 1.63
CA SER A 102 -18.90 3.67 1.22
C SER A 102 -19.09 2.31 0.53
N LEU A 103 -18.01 1.67 0.07
CA LEU A 103 -18.06 0.31 -0.49
C LEU A 103 -18.25 -0.74 0.60
N TYR A 104 -17.66 -0.54 1.77
CA TYR A 104 -17.66 -1.50 2.85
C TYR A 104 -19.02 -1.58 3.58
N ASP A 105 -19.41 -2.77 4.01
CA ASP A 105 -20.58 -3.03 4.86
C ASP A 105 -20.28 -2.85 6.34
N TYR A 106 -18.99 -2.98 6.65
CA TYR A 106 -18.43 -2.73 7.95
C TYR A 106 -17.07 -2.07 7.81
N VAL A 107 -16.91 -0.97 8.52
CA VAL A 107 -15.64 -0.27 8.70
C VAL A 107 -15.56 0.08 10.18
N THR A 108 -14.39 -0.10 10.80
CA THR A 108 -14.17 0.30 12.19
C THR A 108 -14.58 1.77 12.39
N PRO A 109 -15.47 2.08 13.34
CA PRO A 109 -15.97 3.45 13.53
C PRO A 109 -14.84 4.45 13.79
N MET A 110 -14.95 5.66 13.23
CA MET A 110 -13.86 6.65 13.26
C MET A 110 -13.42 7.09 14.67
N LEU A 111 -14.33 7.10 15.65
CA LEU A 111 -13.99 7.37 17.05
C LEU A 111 -13.14 6.23 17.63
N ASP A 112 -13.47 4.99 17.29
CA ASP A 112 -12.76 3.81 17.76
C ASP A 112 -11.37 3.72 17.12
N ARG A 113 -11.23 4.08 15.83
CA ARG A 113 -9.93 4.14 15.13
C ARG A 113 -8.87 4.92 15.89
N GLY A 114 -9.22 6.08 16.46
CA GLY A 114 -8.28 6.87 17.27
C GLY A 114 -8.09 6.34 18.69
N LEU A 115 -9.14 5.76 19.29
CA LEU A 115 -9.10 5.23 20.65
C LEU A 115 -8.26 3.95 20.77
N VAL A 116 -8.22 3.10 19.75
CA VAL A 116 -7.42 1.85 19.79
C VAL A 116 -5.93 2.14 20.01
N TYR A 117 -5.42 3.26 19.47
CA TYR A 117 -4.03 3.69 19.70
C TYR A 117 -3.72 4.09 21.15
N ILE A 118 -4.75 4.46 21.93
CA ILE A 118 -4.62 4.87 23.34
C ILE A 118 -4.96 3.69 24.27
N TRP A 119 -6.01 2.94 23.92
CA TRP A 119 -6.52 1.81 24.68
C TRP A 119 -6.73 0.60 23.75
N PRO A 120 -5.70 -0.23 23.53
CA PRO A 120 -5.80 -1.36 22.60
C PRO A 120 -6.96 -2.33 22.92
N GLY A 121 -7.36 -2.46 24.18
CA GLY A 121 -8.48 -3.32 24.58
C GLY A 121 -9.81 -3.04 23.85
N CYS A 122 -10.09 -1.81 23.39
CA CYS A 122 -11.33 -1.53 22.67
C CYS A 122 -11.35 -2.13 21.26
N GLY A 123 -10.19 -2.44 20.67
CA GLY A 123 -10.12 -3.03 19.34
C GLY A 123 -10.70 -4.45 19.26
N TYR A 124 -10.96 -5.13 20.38
CA TYR A 124 -11.69 -6.40 20.38
C TYR A 124 -13.17 -6.23 20.02
N SER A 125 -13.76 -5.04 20.23
CA SER A 125 -15.12 -4.75 19.78
C SER A 125 -15.26 -4.78 18.25
N ASP A 126 -14.16 -4.57 17.53
CA ASP A 126 -14.08 -4.67 16.07
C ASP A 126 -14.35 -6.11 15.59
N ILE A 127 -13.80 -7.10 16.30
CA ILE A 127 -14.07 -8.53 16.05
C ILE A 127 -15.55 -8.84 16.34
N GLU A 128 -16.09 -8.36 17.47
CA GLU A 128 -17.49 -8.60 17.83
C GLU A 128 -18.47 -7.99 16.81
N ASN A 129 -18.16 -6.80 16.29
CA ASN A 129 -19.00 -6.13 15.31
C ASN A 129 -18.91 -6.79 13.93
N ALA A 130 -17.71 -7.20 13.51
CA ALA A 130 -17.54 -8.01 12.31
C ALA A 130 -18.31 -9.34 12.42
N GLN A 131 -18.25 -10.01 13.56
CA GLN A 131 -19.03 -11.23 13.82
C GLN A 131 -20.54 -10.98 13.68
N LYS A 132 -21.08 -9.92 14.30
CA LYS A 132 -22.51 -9.57 14.18
C LYS A 132 -22.93 -9.31 12.73
N LYS A 133 -22.04 -8.74 11.91
CA LYS A 133 -22.28 -8.50 10.48
C LYS A 133 -22.29 -9.80 9.69
N LEU A 134 -21.32 -10.68 9.94
CA LEU A 134 -21.24 -12.02 9.34
C LEU A 134 -22.42 -12.92 9.72
N GLU A 135 -22.90 -12.85 10.96
CA GLU A 135 -24.06 -13.62 11.42
C GLU A 135 -25.38 -13.19 10.75
N ARG A 136 -25.48 -11.93 10.32
CA ARG A 136 -26.63 -11.39 9.60
C ARG A 136 -26.49 -11.52 8.08
N PHE A 137 -25.30 -11.83 7.60
CA PHE A 137 -25.03 -11.98 6.18
C PHE A 137 -25.68 -13.25 5.64
N ASP A 138 -26.61 -13.09 4.71
CA ASP A 138 -27.30 -14.21 4.09
C ASP A 138 -26.57 -14.65 2.81
N SER A 139 -26.67 -13.86 1.74
CA SER A 139 -26.11 -14.17 0.43
C SER A 139 -25.57 -12.94 -0.31
N GLY A 140 -24.83 -13.17 -1.39
CA GLY A 140 -24.26 -12.10 -2.23
C GLY A 140 -22.82 -11.77 -1.87
N VAL A 141 -22.50 -10.48 -1.78
CA VAL A 141 -21.16 -9.99 -1.44
C VAL A 141 -21.24 -9.21 -0.12
N ILE A 142 -20.27 -9.42 0.77
CA ILE A 142 -20.05 -8.57 1.94
C ILE A 142 -18.59 -8.17 2.01
N LEU A 143 -18.36 -6.86 2.21
CA LEU A 143 -17.01 -6.29 2.33
C LEU A 143 -16.84 -5.74 3.75
N MET A 144 -15.75 -6.10 4.41
CA MET A 144 -15.43 -5.58 5.75
C MET A 144 -13.99 -5.08 5.84
N HIS A 145 -13.79 -3.97 6.55
CA HIS A 145 -12.48 -3.39 6.85
C HIS A 145 -12.32 -3.25 8.37
N LEU A 146 -11.30 -3.92 8.92
CA LEU A 146 -11.00 -3.89 10.35
C LEU A 146 -9.68 -3.14 10.56
N ASP A 147 -9.77 -1.89 11.00
CA ASP A 147 -8.64 -1.00 11.27
C ASP A 147 -7.88 -1.37 12.54
N SER A 148 -8.53 -2.10 13.46
CA SER A 148 -7.94 -2.32 14.78
C SER A 148 -6.63 -3.10 14.71
N SER A 149 -6.43 -3.96 13.70
CA SER A 149 -5.19 -4.71 13.54
C SER A 149 -3.97 -3.83 13.35
N ASP A 150 -4.06 -2.77 12.53
CA ASP A 150 -2.96 -1.85 12.28
C ASP A 150 -2.54 -1.11 13.56
N ALA A 151 -3.51 -0.54 14.27
CA ALA A 151 -3.28 0.11 15.55
C ALA A 151 -2.64 -0.84 16.60
N MET A 152 -2.97 -2.14 16.56
CA MET A 152 -2.37 -3.14 17.44
C MET A 152 -0.93 -3.49 17.06
N PHE A 153 -0.58 -3.45 15.76
CA PHE A 153 0.80 -3.66 15.29
C PHE A 153 1.68 -2.40 15.43
N HIS A 154 1.07 -1.23 15.54
CA HIS A 154 1.75 0.00 15.96
C HIS A 154 2.16 -0.01 17.44
N SER A 155 1.54 -0.85 18.27
CA SER A 155 1.88 -1.00 19.69
C SER A 155 3.32 -1.47 19.91
N ARG A 156 3.97 -0.99 20.99
CA ARG A 156 5.28 -1.46 21.50
C ARG A 156 5.41 -2.94 21.81
N ASN A 157 4.31 -3.69 21.78
CA ASN A 157 4.36 -5.13 21.97
C ASN A 157 3.62 -5.80 20.81
N PRO A 158 4.34 -6.33 19.80
CA PRO A 158 3.71 -6.96 18.63
C PRO A 158 2.85 -8.18 19.00
N ARG A 159 3.00 -8.74 20.22
CA ARG A 159 2.10 -9.79 20.73
C ARG A 159 0.66 -9.31 20.88
N VAL A 160 0.42 -8.00 21.05
CA VAL A 160 -0.92 -7.43 21.10
C VAL A 160 -1.64 -7.66 19.78
N GLY A 161 -1.01 -7.29 18.66
CA GLY A 161 -1.52 -7.60 17.30
C GLY A 161 -1.66 -9.11 17.07
N ILE A 162 -0.65 -9.91 17.42
CA ILE A 162 -0.72 -11.38 17.27
C ILE A 162 -1.91 -11.98 18.04
N ASN A 163 -2.14 -11.56 19.29
CA ASN A 163 -3.25 -12.06 20.09
C ASN A 163 -4.61 -11.65 19.52
N TRP A 164 -4.71 -10.43 18.99
CA TRP A 164 -5.90 -9.96 18.29
C TRP A 164 -6.18 -10.81 17.05
N ILE A 165 -5.16 -11.08 16.22
CA ILE A 165 -5.29 -11.94 15.03
C ILE A 165 -5.71 -13.36 15.42
N LYS A 166 -5.14 -13.94 16.49
CA LYS A 166 -5.58 -15.25 17.01
C LYS A 166 -7.03 -15.23 17.49
N ALA A 167 -7.53 -14.11 18.02
CA ALA A 167 -8.94 -13.98 18.41
C ALA A 167 -9.87 -13.84 17.20
N PHE A 168 -9.46 -13.06 16.20
CA PHE A 168 -10.17 -12.95 14.93
C PHE A 168 -10.26 -14.30 14.21
N GLU A 169 -9.15 -15.05 14.15
CA GLU A 169 -9.12 -16.37 13.52
C GLU A 169 -10.10 -17.35 14.17
N ARG A 170 -10.16 -17.40 15.52
CA ARG A 170 -11.12 -18.25 16.22
C ARG A 170 -12.57 -17.86 15.92
N MET A 171 -12.86 -16.57 15.81
CA MET A 171 -14.18 -16.08 15.41
C MET A 171 -14.53 -16.54 13.99
N MET A 172 -13.60 -16.38 13.05
CA MET A 172 -13.78 -16.81 11.67
C MET A 172 -13.96 -18.32 11.55
N ALA A 173 -13.12 -19.13 12.17
CA ALA A 173 -13.21 -20.59 12.13
C ALA A 173 -14.56 -21.10 12.65
N ASN A 174 -15.07 -20.52 13.75
CA ASN A 174 -16.39 -20.84 14.28
C ASN A 174 -17.51 -20.47 13.30
N TRP A 175 -17.42 -19.31 12.65
CA TRP A 175 -18.40 -18.88 11.66
C TRP A 175 -18.36 -19.75 10.39
N ILE A 176 -17.18 -20.10 9.88
CA ILE A 176 -16.97 -20.98 8.73
C ILE A 176 -17.61 -22.34 9.00
N LYS A 177 -17.27 -22.96 10.14
CA LYS A 177 -17.84 -24.24 10.55
C LYS A 177 -19.36 -24.23 10.57
N LYS A 178 -19.97 -23.15 11.10
CA LYS A 178 -21.43 -23.00 11.11
C LYS A 178 -22.01 -22.94 9.68
N ARG A 179 -21.36 -22.21 8.77
CA ARG A 179 -21.79 -22.11 7.36
C ARG A 179 -21.71 -23.47 6.65
N GLU A 180 -20.68 -24.26 6.92
CA GLU A 180 -20.53 -25.63 6.41
C GLU A 180 -21.63 -26.55 6.93
N GLU A 181 -21.93 -26.51 8.24
CA GLU A 181 -23.03 -27.26 8.87
C GLU A 181 -24.39 -26.90 8.25
N GLU A 182 -24.59 -25.63 7.91
CA GLU A 182 -25.77 -25.11 7.22
C GLU A 182 -25.80 -25.42 5.71
N LYS A 183 -24.73 -26.01 5.15
CA LYS A 183 -24.54 -26.25 3.70
C LYS A 183 -24.63 -24.97 2.86
N ARG A 184 -24.05 -23.89 3.39
CA ARG A 184 -24.00 -22.56 2.77
C ARG A 184 -22.55 -22.15 2.52
N PRO A 185 -21.85 -22.81 1.57
CA PRO A 185 -20.46 -22.49 1.30
C PRO A 185 -20.29 -21.03 0.87
N VAL A 186 -19.11 -20.50 1.17
CA VAL A 186 -18.72 -19.13 0.89
C VAL A 186 -17.32 -19.11 0.31
N ASP A 187 -17.08 -18.21 -0.63
CA ASP A 187 -15.71 -17.89 -1.03
C ASP A 187 -15.19 -16.81 -0.10
N LEU A 188 -14.05 -17.08 0.53
CA LEU A 188 -13.45 -16.21 1.54
C LEU A 188 -12.13 -15.68 1.03
N LEU A 189 -11.98 -14.36 1.04
CA LEU A 189 -10.72 -13.68 0.76
C LEU A 189 -10.40 -12.74 1.93
N LEU A 190 -9.31 -13.06 2.63
CA LEU A 190 -8.70 -12.20 3.63
C LEU A 190 -7.49 -11.52 3.00
N PHE A 191 -7.32 -10.24 3.26
CA PHE A 191 -6.11 -9.54 2.83
C PHE A 191 -5.70 -8.45 3.82
N SER A 192 -4.49 -7.95 3.65
CA SER A 192 -4.02 -6.73 4.27
C SER A 192 -3.51 -5.77 3.20
N ASP A 193 -3.91 -4.51 3.33
CA ASP A 193 -3.58 -3.42 2.42
C ASP A 193 -2.09 -3.05 2.42
N HIS A 194 -1.38 -3.25 3.54
CA HIS A 194 0.06 -3.06 3.61
C HIS A 194 0.73 -3.91 4.71
N GLY A 195 2.06 -3.83 4.77
CA GLY A 195 2.84 -4.42 5.85
C GLY A 195 2.97 -3.50 7.06
N ASN A 196 3.85 -3.87 7.97
CA ASN A 196 4.28 -3.06 9.10
C ASN A 196 5.69 -3.55 9.50
N ASP A 197 6.65 -2.63 9.65
CA ASP A 197 8.06 -2.97 9.88
C ASP A 197 8.37 -3.50 11.30
N LEU A 198 7.41 -3.35 12.21
CA LEU A 198 7.46 -3.75 13.63
C LEU A 198 8.71 -3.26 14.38
N THR A 199 9.32 -2.15 13.93
CA THR A 199 10.65 -1.73 14.41
C THR A 199 10.64 -0.35 15.04
N PRO A 200 11.02 -0.21 16.33
CA PRO A 200 10.91 1.05 17.06
C PRO A 200 11.37 2.25 16.24
N CYS A 201 10.45 3.19 16.04
CA CYS A 201 10.71 4.30 15.14
C CYS A 201 11.12 5.56 15.89
N LYS A 202 11.90 6.41 15.21
CA LYS A 202 12.20 7.78 15.62
C LYS A 202 11.90 8.78 14.52
N ARG A 203 11.56 10.01 14.90
CA ARG A 203 11.26 11.08 13.96
C ARG A 203 12.52 11.58 13.24
N ILE A 204 12.44 11.77 11.93
CA ILE A 204 13.51 12.42 11.14
C ILE A 204 13.58 13.94 11.42
N GLU A 205 14.78 14.53 11.29
CA GLU A 205 15.01 15.98 11.49
C GLU A 205 14.94 16.80 10.19
N ILE A 206 14.05 16.42 9.26
CA ILE A 206 14.04 16.98 7.90
C ILE A 206 13.77 18.49 7.82
N GLU A 207 12.83 19.00 8.62
CA GLU A 207 12.53 20.44 8.65
C GLU A 207 13.74 21.27 9.09
N LYS A 208 14.52 20.76 10.03
CA LYS A 208 15.70 21.43 10.57
C LYS A 208 16.81 21.46 9.54
N ALA A 209 17.05 20.35 8.84
CA ALA A 209 18.02 20.27 7.76
C ALA A 209 17.69 21.26 6.63
N LEU A 210 16.44 21.28 6.15
CA LEU A 210 16.01 22.19 5.09
C LEU A 210 16.13 23.68 5.50
N LYS A 211 15.74 24.02 6.73
CA LYS A 211 15.91 25.40 7.25
C LYS A 211 17.38 25.81 7.33
N ASN A 212 18.26 24.92 7.78
CA ASN A 212 19.70 25.18 7.85
C ASN A 212 20.31 25.38 6.45
N ALA A 213 19.76 24.73 5.42
CA ALA A 213 20.14 24.93 4.03
C ALA A 213 19.51 26.18 3.37
N GLY A 214 18.73 26.98 4.10
CA GLY A 214 18.15 28.24 3.61
C GLY A 214 16.74 28.12 3.02
N TYR A 215 16.11 26.94 3.08
CA TYR A 215 14.73 26.75 2.62
C TYR A 215 13.71 27.27 3.64
N LYS A 216 12.59 27.80 3.13
CA LYS A 216 11.45 28.30 3.90
C LYS A 216 10.40 27.21 4.04
N VAL A 217 10.52 26.42 5.10
CA VAL A 217 9.56 25.36 5.41
C VAL A 217 8.30 25.92 6.07
N GLY A 218 7.13 25.64 5.51
CA GLY A 218 5.84 26.11 6.03
C GLY A 218 4.64 25.38 5.45
N SER A 219 3.43 25.92 5.64
CA SER A 219 2.19 25.38 5.05
C SER A 219 1.89 25.88 3.64
N ARG A 220 2.78 26.72 3.09
CA ARG A 220 2.67 27.35 1.77
C ARG A 220 4.06 27.44 1.12
N ILE A 221 4.11 27.35 -0.20
CA ILE A 221 5.32 27.57 -1.00
C ILE A 221 5.44 29.07 -1.24
N GLN A 222 6.51 29.67 -0.70
CA GLN A 222 6.83 31.10 -0.82
C GLN A 222 8.10 31.30 -1.68
N GLY A 223 7.91 31.71 -2.94
CA GLY A 223 9.01 31.87 -3.89
C GLY A 223 9.73 30.56 -4.19
N GLU A 224 10.97 30.65 -4.68
CA GLU A 224 11.75 29.48 -5.11
C GLU A 224 12.27 28.61 -3.96
N SER A 225 12.50 29.20 -2.77
CA SER A 225 12.98 28.45 -1.60
C SER A 225 11.86 27.91 -0.70
N GLY A 226 10.60 28.05 -1.11
CA GLY A 226 9.45 27.54 -0.36
C GLY A 226 9.35 26.02 -0.38
N VAL A 227 9.12 25.41 0.78
CA VAL A 227 8.86 23.97 0.91
C VAL A 227 7.66 23.77 1.82
N ALA A 228 6.64 23.06 1.33
CA ALA A 228 5.57 22.56 2.18
C ALA A 228 5.77 21.06 2.43
N ILE A 229 5.73 20.65 3.69
CA ILE A 229 5.84 19.25 4.10
C ILE A 229 4.50 18.80 4.63
N LEU A 230 3.95 17.73 4.07
CA LEU A 230 2.75 17.11 4.60
C LEU A 230 3.16 16.08 5.66
N SER A 231 3.10 16.49 6.93
CA SER A 231 3.27 15.58 8.06
C SER A 231 1.92 14.95 8.43
N THR A 232 1.62 13.78 7.86
CA THR A 232 0.44 12.97 8.20
C THR A 232 0.87 11.62 8.77
N GLY A 233 0.14 11.14 9.79
CA GLY A 233 0.43 9.86 10.46
C GLY A 233 1.80 9.83 11.16
N LEU A 234 2.19 8.64 11.63
CA LEU A 234 3.55 8.30 12.06
C LEU A 234 4.17 7.34 11.02
N ILE A 235 4.11 7.71 9.73
CA ILE A 235 4.46 6.85 8.59
C ILE A 235 5.92 7.03 8.12
N SER A 236 6.48 6.00 7.49
CA SER A 236 7.86 5.95 6.95
C SER A 236 8.00 6.54 5.54
N VAL A 237 7.19 7.54 5.22
CA VAL A 237 7.23 8.29 3.96
C VAL A 237 7.00 9.78 4.22
N THR A 238 7.57 10.63 3.38
CA THR A 238 7.36 12.08 3.45
C THR A 238 6.93 12.64 2.10
N TYR A 239 5.94 13.51 2.10
CA TYR A 239 5.49 14.23 0.91
C TYR A 239 5.92 15.70 1.00
N MET A 240 6.59 16.18 -0.04
CA MET A 240 7.01 17.57 -0.12
C MET A 240 6.53 18.24 -1.40
N TYR A 241 6.19 19.51 -1.26
CA TYR A 241 5.77 20.38 -2.35
C TYR A 241 6.72 21.56 -2.43
N THR A 242 7.33 21.76 -3.59
CA THR A 242 8.38 22.76 -3.80
C THR A 242 8.63 23.00 -5.28
N ARG A 243 9.20 24.16 -5.61
CA ARG A 243 9.74 24.47 -6.94
C ARG A 243 11.18 24.01 -7.11
N ALA A 244 11.93 23.89 -6.02
CA ALA A 244 13.36 23.58 -6.03
C ALA A 244 13.62 22.07 -5.81
N LYS A 245 13.03 21.21 -6.65
CA LYS A 245 12.98 19.75 -6.44
C LYS A 245 14.34 19.13 -6.16
N GLU A 246 15.30 19.32 -7.06
CA GLU A 246 16.63 18.71 -6.98
C GLU A 246 17.38 19.13 -5.71
N GLY A 247 17.43 20.43 -5.42
CA GLY A 247 18.12 20.94 -4.23
C GLY A 247 17.49 20.46 -2.92
N VAL A 248 16.16 20.43 -2.84
CA VAL A 248 15.44 19.92 -1.67
C VAL A 248 15.65 18.41 -1.53
N ALA A 249 15.59 17.63 -2.61
CA ALA A 249 15.84 16.19 -2.59
C ALA A 249 17.26 15.88 -2.09
N LYS A 250 18.28 16.57 -2.61
CA LYS A 250 19.68 16.41 -2.20
C LYS A 250 19.86 16.63 -0.70
N ILE A 251 19.43 17.78 -0.17
CA ILE A 251 19.51 18.08 1.27
C ILE A 251 18.73 17.06 2.10
N SER A 252 17.58 16.62 1.59
CA SER A 252 16.76 15.62 2.29
C SER A 252 17.49 14.30 2.44
N THR A 253 18.21 13.85 1.42
CA THR A 253 18.93 12.55 1.44
C THR A 253 20.18 12.55 2.32
N GLU A 254 20.66 13.72 2.74
CA GLU A 254 21.73 13.86 3.73
C GLU A 254 21.23 13.66 5.18
N VAL A 255 19.91 13.67 5.39
CA VAL A 255 19.30 13.49 6.71
C VAL A 255 19.32 12.01 7.11
N ASP A 256 19.82 11.73 8.31
CA ASP A 256 19.79 10.37 8.87
C ASP A 256 18.34 9.84 8.93
N GLY A 257 18.16 8.61 8.48
CA GLY A 257 16.85 7.99 8.32
C GLY A 257 16.16 8.16 6.97
N VAL A 258 16.63 9.06 6.10
CA VAL A 258 16.17 9.08 4.69
C VAL A 258 16.97 8.04 3.91
N ASP A 259 16.27 7.19 3.14
CA ASP A 259 16.93 6.23 2.26
C ASP A 259 17.18 6.85 0.90
N PHE A 260 16.11 7.26 0.22
CA PHE A 260 16.18 7.99 -1.03
C PHE A 260 14.96 8.89 -1.22
N ALA A 261 15.13 9.87 -2.11
CA ALA A 261 14.08 10.74 -2.60
C ALA A 261 13.73 10.35 -4.04
N VAL A 262 12.45 10.44 -4.39
CA VAL A 262 11.97 10.35 -5.77
C VAL A 262 11.27 11.64 -6.18
N PHE A 263 11.51 12.10 -7.41
CA PHE A 263 10.81 13.24 -8.00
C PHE A 263 10.82 13.15 -9.53
N ASN A 264 9.82 13.78 -10.17
CA ASN A 264 9.76 13.86 -11.62
C ASN A 264 10.50 15.09 -12.15
N GLU A 265 11.34 14.89 -13.16
CA GLU A 265 12.04 15.92 -13.94
C GLU A 265 12.15 15.49 -15.40
N ASP A 266 11.74 16.36 -16.33
CA ASP A 266 11.77 16.14 -17.78
C ASP A 266 11.10 14.82 -18.24
N GLY A 267 10.00 14.44 -17.59
CA GLY A 267 9.26 13.22 -17.90
C GLY A 267 9.92 11.93 -17.39
N LYS A 268 10.97 12.04 -16.58
CA LYS A 268 11.67 10.90 -15.96
C LYS A 268 11.52 10.96 -14.44
N THR A 269 11.45 9.79 -13.81
CA THR A 269 11.53 9.71 -12.34
C THR A 269 12.99 9.62 -11.93
N LYS A 270 13.49 10.64 -11.23
CA LYS A 270 14.82 10.63 -10.62
C LYS A 270 14.75 10.03 -9.23
N VAL A 271 15.75 9.21 -8.91
CA VAL A 271 15.98 8.63 -7.59
C VAL A 271 17.31 9.15 -7.08
N VAL A 272 17.30 9.85 -5.95
CA VAL A 272 18.48 10.47 -5.35
C VAL A 272 18.67 9.92 -3.95
N SER A 273 19.89 9.55 -3.60
CA SER A 273 20.25 9.05 -2.28
C SER A 273 21.66 9.49 -1.89
N ASN A 274 22.06 9.21 -0.65
CA ASN A 274 23.45 9.39 -0.22
C ASN A 274 24.42 8.32 -0.75
N HIS A 275 23.91 7.30 -1.45
CA HIS A 275 24.68 6.16 -1.97
C HIS A 275 24.51 5.95 -3.48
N GLY A 276 23.97 6.93 -4.19
CA GLY A 276 23.83 6.91 -5.63
C GLY A 276 22.63 7.68 -6.16
N ASN A 277 22.63 7.88 -7.47
CA ASN A 277 21.56 8.48 -8.25
C ASN A 277 21.15 7.55 -9.40
N ALA A 278 19.86 7.53 -9.70
CA ALA A 278 19.32 6.75 -10.81
C ALA A 278 18.15 7.45 -11.48
N VAL A 279 17.80 6.94 -12.66
CA VAL A 279 16.69 7.41 -13.48
C VAL A 279 15.81 6.22 -13.85
N ILE A 280 14.50 6.42 -13.76
CA ILE A 280 13.47 5.49 -14.19
C ILE A 280 12.70 6.14 -15.34
N GLU A 281 12.57 5.39 -16.43
CA GLU A 281 11.80 5.80 -17.61
C GLU A 281 10.72 4.76 -17.89
N LYS A 282 9.55 5.24 -18.32
CA LYS A 282 8.46 4.41 -18.83
C LYS A 282 8.16 4.86 -20.25
N ASP A 283 8.16 3.94 -21.20
CA ASP A 283 7.85 4.25 -22.58
C ASP A 283 6.33 4.19 -22.86
N THR A 284 5.94 4.39 -24.13
CA THR A 284 4.54 4.37 -24.54
C THR A 284 3.88 2.98 -24.51
N ARG A 285 4.67 1.90 -24.49
CA ARG A 285 4.18 0.52 -24.27
C ARG A 285 3.93 0.25 -22.79
N GLY A 286 4.43 1.11 -21.90
CA GLY A 286 4.42 0.91 -20.47
C GLY A 286 5.59 0.07 -19.97
N TRP A 287 6.62 -0.15 -20.81
CA TRP A 287 7.84 -0.84 -20.42
C TRP A 287 8.75 0.11 -19.65
N PHE A 288 9.52 -0.43 -18.70
CA PHE A 288 10.40 0.33 -17.85
C PHE A 288 11.88 0.13 -18.20
N ARG A 289 12.65 1.21 -18.06
CA ARG A 289 14.10 1.21 -18.08
C ARG A 289 14.64 1.80 -16.78
N TYR A 290 15.66 1.16 -16.23
CA TYR A 290 16.38 1.63 -15.06
C TYR A 290 17.84 1.95 -15.43
N GLU A 291 18.27 3.16 -15.12
CA GLU A 291 19.65 3.59 -15.34
C GLU A 291 20.24 4.15 -14.04
N ALA A 292 21.19 3.43 -13.45
CA ALA A 292 21.97 3.92 -12.32
C ALA A 292 23.11 4.80 -12.84
N ILE A 293 23.05 6.10 -12.54
CA ILE A 293 23.99 7.13 -13.01
C ILE A 293 25.29 7.07 -12.21
N ASP A 294 25.17 7.01 -10.89
CA ASP A 294 26.27 6.77 -9.95
C ASP A 294 25.72 5.99 -8.75
N GLY A 295 26.54 5.16 -8.11
CA GLY A 295 26.03 4.22 -7.11
C GLY A 295 24.89 3.35 -7.65
N ASP A 296 23.98 2.90 -6.79
CA ASP A 296 22.78 2.12 -7.18
C ASP A 296 21.71 2.25 -6.08
N PRO A 297 20.93 3.35 -6.07
CA PRO A 297 20.02 3.65 -4.96
C PRO A 297 18.86 2.65 -4.82
N LEU A 298 18.52 1.92 -5.89
CA LEU A 298 17.45 0.91 -5.86
C LEU A 298 18.00 -0.52 -5.87
N LYS A 299 19.31 -0.72 -5.91
CA LYS A 299 19.98 -2.04 -5.93
C LYS A 299 19.55 -2.91 -7.11
N LEU A 300 19.33 -2.31 -8.27
CA LEU A 300 18.79 -2.99 -9.45
C LEU A 300 19.82 -3.31 -10.52
N LYS A 301 21.10 -2.90 -10.38
CA LYS A 301 22.13 -3.14 -11.41
C LYS A 301 22.29 -4.62 -11.75
N GLU A 302 22.38 -5.49 -10.75
CA GLU A 302 22.56 -6.93 -10.94
C GLU A 302 21.32 -7.56 -11.58
N ILE A 303 20.13 -7.16 -11.13
CA ILE A 303 18.85 -7.60 -11.70
C ILE A 303 18.72 -7.17 -13.16
N PHE A 304 19.06 -5.91 -13.49
CA PHE A 304 19.04 -5.41 -14.85
C PHE A 304 20.02 -6.17 -15.76
N ALA A 305 21.25 -6.43 -15.27
CA ALA A 305 22.22 -7.23 -16.00
C ALA A 305 21.72 -8.65 -16.27
N GLU A 306 21.05 -9.28 -15.29
CA GLU A 306 20.44 -10.60 -15.45
C GLU A 306 19.34 -10.60 -16.53
N ILE A 307 18.37 -9.69 -16.42
CA ILE A 307 17.25 -9.54 -17.38
C ILE A 307 17.80 -9.30 -18.80
N SER A 308 18.79 -8.41 -18.93
CA SER A 308 19.43 -8.09 -20.20
C SER A 308 20.17 -9.31 -20.79
N SER A 309 20.91 -10.05 -19.98
CA SER A 309 21.65 -11.25 -20.43
C SER A 309 20.75 -12.37 -20.94
N LYS A 310 19.49 -12.41 -20.46
CA LYS A 310 18.44 -13.34 -20.89
C LYS A 310 17.68 -12.85 -22.14
N GLY A 311 18.01 -11.67 -22.66
CA GLY A 311 17.32 -11.08 -23.82
C GLY A 311 15.89 -10.65 -23.50
N LEU A 312 15.59 -10.34 -22.23
CA LEU A 312 14.28 -9.87 -21.77
C LEU A 312 14.16 -8.34 -21.80
N THR A 313 15.17 -7.65 -22.33
CA THR A 313 15.13 -6.23 -22.67
C THR A 313 15.12 -6.04 -24.18
N ASP A 314 14.58 -4.92 -24.65
CA ASP A 314 14.81 -4.48 -26.03
C ASP A 314 16.21 -3.86 -26.21
N THR A 315 16.45 -3.32 -27.42
CA THR A 315 17.72 -2.69 -27.79
C THR A 315 18.02 -1.41 -27.02
N ASP A 316 17.00 -0.74 -26.50
CA ASP A 316 17.12 0.52 -25.75
C ASP A 316 17.17 0.26 -24.23
N GLY A 317 17.09 -1.00 -23.81
CA GLY A 317 17.18 -1.43 -22.41
C GLY A 317 15.84 -1.39 -21.66
N PHE A 318 14.72 -1.33 -22.37
CA PHE A 318 13.40 -1.42 -21.75
C PHE A 318 12.96 -2.88 -21.58
N ALA A 319 12.34 -3.19 -20.44
CA ALA A 319 11.68 -4.47 -20.20
C ALA A 319 10.23 -4.25 -19.74
N SER A 320 9.35 -5.22 -20.01
CA SER A 320 7.94 -5.12 -19.64
C SER A 320 7.74 -5.04 -18.12
N GLU A 321 6.62 -4.46 -17.70
CA GLU A 321 6.23 -4.35 -16.28
C GLU A 321 6.16 -5.73 -15.61
N LYS A 322 5.77 -6.77 -16.36
CA LYS A 322 5.72 -8.16 -15.89
C LYS A 322 7.11 -8.75 -15.63
N VAL A 323 8.07 -8.49 -16.52
CA VAL A 323 9.46 -8.93 -16.32
C VAL A 323 10.05 -8.27 -15.08
N TRP A 324 9.88 -6.95 -14.93
CA TRP A 324 10.35 -6.27 -13.73
C TRP A 324 9.70 -6.82 -12.46
N PHE A 325 8.40 -7.08 -12.47
CA PHE A 325 7.70 -7.68 -11.33
C PHE A 325 8.27 -9.04 -10.92
N GLU A 326 8.45 -9.93 -11.89
CA GLU A 326 8.93 -11.30 -11.65
C GLU A 326 10.30 -11.29 -10.95
N TYR A 327 11.19 -10.40 -11.37
CA TYR A 327 12.55 -10.32 -10.84
C TYR A 327 12.66 -9.47 -9.55
N THR A 328 11.69 -8.60 -9.27
CA THR A 328 11.79 -7.65 -8.15
C THR A 328 10.71 -7.82 -7.08
N ALA A 329 9.72 -8.70 -7.24
CA ALA A 329 8.67 -8.88 -6.25
C ALA A 329 9.19 -9.34 -4.86
N ASP A 330 10.33 -10.04 -4.82
CA ASP A 330 10.98 -10.45 -3.57
C ASP A 330 12.14 -9.55 -3.13
N HIS A 331 12.45 -8.53 -3.91
CA HIS A 331 13.55 -7.60 -3.67
C HIS A 331 13.37 -6.81 -2.35
N THR A 332 14.45 -6.21 -1.84
CA THR A 332 14.39 -5.33 -0.64
C THR A 332 13.40 -4.18 -0.83
N TYR A 333 13.27 -3.70 -2.07
CA TYR A 333 12.19 -2.82 -2.50
C TYR A 333 11.34 -3.60 -3.51
N PRO A 334 10.19 -4.18 -3.11
CA PRO A 334 9.33 -4.92 -4.02
C PRO A 334 8.77 -4.02 -5.12
N ASP A 335 8.82 -4.50 -6.36
CA ASP A 335 8.37 -3.82 -7.59
C ASP A 335 8.71 -2.31 -7.65
N PRO A 336 10.00 -1.96 -7.53
CA PRO A 336 10.37 -0.60 -7.16
C PRO A 336 10.20 0.40 -8.30
N LEU A 337 10.29 -0.04 -9.56
CA LEU A 337 10.17 0.86 -10.71
C LEU A 337 8.74 1.34 -10.89
N LYS A 338 7.79 0.40 -10.91
CA LYS A 338 6.37 0.71 -11.01
C LYS A 338 5.92 1.58 -9.84
N ARG A 339 6.23 1.17 -8.61
CA ARG A 339 5.80 1.89 -7.41
C ARG A 339 6.38 3.30 -7.33
N ALA A 340 7.67 3.50 -7.66
CA ALA A 340 8.27 4.83 -7.68
C ALA A 340 7.71 5.71 -8.82
N TRP A 341 7.37 5.10 -9.97
CA TRP A 341 6.73 5.81 -11.07
C TRP A 341 5.31 6.24 -10.72
N ASP A 342 4.47 5.31 -10.28
CA ASP A 342 3.04 5.55 -10.00
C ASP A 342 2.87 6.57 -8.85
N ALA A 343 3.78 6.56 -7.85
CA ALA A 343 3.86 7.56 -6.78
C ALA A 343 3.91 9.02 -7.24
N LEU A 344 4.46 9.28 -8.43
CA LEU A 344 4.68 10.61 -9.00
C LEU A 344 3.79 10.92 -10.22
N HIS A 345 3.04 9.93 -10.71
CA HIS A 345 2.26 10.03 -11.94
C HIS A 345 0.77 9.66 -11.74
N GLY A 346 0.35 9.37 -10.51
CA GLY A 346 -1.04 9.03 -10.20
C GLY A 346 -1.32 9.00 -8.69
N HIS A 347 -2.21 8.09 -8.30
CA HIS A 347 -2.72 7.85 -6.95
C HIS A 347 -3.59 8.97 -6.38
N VAL A 348 -3.25 10.23 -6.60
CA VAL A 348 -3.92 11.40 -6.01
C VAL A 348 -3.98 12.59 -6.97
N GLU A 349 -4.96 13.46 -6.80
CA GLU A 349 -5.09 14.67 -7.63
C GLU A 349 -3.93 15.66 -7.40
N ASN A 350 -3.48 15.83 -6.14
CA ASN A 350 -2.39 16.74 -5.77
C ASN A 350 -1.11 15.96 -5.43
N VAL A 351 -0.49 15.36 -6.45
CA VAL A 351 0.75 14.59 -6.31
C VAL A 351 1.87 15.45 -5.71
N ALA A 352 2.66 14.88 -4.79
CA ALA A 352 3.83 15.53 -4.22
C ALA A 352 4.90 15.84 -5.28
N ASP A 353 5.65 16.92 -5.09
CA ASP A 353 6.76 17.24 -6.00
C ASP A 353 8.01 16.40 -5.70
N ILE A 354 8.15 15.94 -4.45
CA ILE A 354 9.17 15.00 -3.97
C ILE A 354 8.52 14.05 -2.97
N MET A 355 8.85 12.77 -3.07
CA MET A 355 8.55 11.78 -2.03
C MET A 355 9.83 11.20 -1.45
N LEU A 356 9.89 11.07 -0.13
CA LEU A 356 11.02 10.43 0.56
C LEU A 356 10.61 9.04 1.03
N SER A 357 11.37 8.02 0.64
CA SER A 357 11.34 6.71 1.30
C SER A 357 12.26 6.77 2.52
N LEU A 358 11.71 6.46 3.70
CA LEU A 358 12.50 6.43 4.93
C LEU A 358 12.97 5.01 5.23
N LYS A 359 14.15 4.92 5.85
CA LYS A 359 14.71 3.68 6.36
C LYS A 359 13.82 3.13 7.47
N LYS A 360 13.87 1.81 7.63
CA LYS A 360 13.25 1.11 8.76
C LYS A 360 13.57 1.77 10.11
N GLY A 361 12.57 1.92 10.97
CA GLY A 361 12.72 2.60 12.26
C GLY A 361 12.70 4.13 12.18
N TRP A 362 12.18 4.72 11.10
CA TRP A 362 12.05 6.16 10.96
C TRP A 362 10.67 6.59 10.45
N HIS A 363 10.19 7.74 10.93
CA HIS A 363 8.96 8.38 10.45
C HIS A 363 9.12 9.90 10.28
N CYS A 364 8.25 10.51 9.47
CA CYS A 364 8.13 11.98 9.34
C CYS A 364 6.86 12.56 9.98
N GLY A 365 6.25 11.79 10.89
CA GLY A 365 5.00 12.15 11.54
C GLY A 365 5.00 13.37 12.45
N SER A 366 3.82 13.69 12.98
CA SER A 366 3.58 14.84 13.87
C SER A 366 4.33 14.71 15.20
N LYS A 367 5.07 15.77 15.60
CA LYS A 367 5.71 15.85 16.93
C LYS A 367 4.73 15.68 18.10
N ALA A 368 3.47 16.11 17.92
CA ALA A 368 2.47 15.99 18.98
C ALA A 368 2.02 14.54 19.17
N LEU A 369 1.88 13.78 18.08
CA LEU A 369 1.53 12.35 18.15
C LEU A 369 2.70 11.52 18.69
N ASP A 370 3.93 11.87 18.31
CA ASP A 370 5.18 11.27 18.78
C ASP A 370 5.35 11.34 20.32
N LEU A 371 4.73 12.33 20.97
CA LEU A 371 4.78 12.48 22.44
C LEU A 371 3.68 11.70 23.18
N ILE A 372 2.62 11.29 22.49
CA ILE A 372 1.39 10.76 23.11
C ILE A 372 1.23 9.27 22.81
N VAL A 373 1.76 8.79 21.69
CA VAL A 373 1.58 7.42 21.21
C VAL A 373 2.85 6.62 21.45
N ASP A 374 2.72 5.47 22.12
CA ASP A 374 3.82 4.57 22.35
C ASP A 374 4.05 3.65 21.14
N PHE A 375 4.85 4.13 20.18
CA PHE A 375 4.87 3.68 18.79
C PHE A 375 6.09 2.80 18.46
N GLN A 376 5.87 1.61 17.88
CA GLN A 376 6.95 0.71 17.47
C GLN A 376 6.93 0.32 16.00
N GLY A 377 5.80 0.01 15.39
CA GLY A 377 5.76 -0.37 13.98
C GLY A 377 5.46 0.82 13.08
N THR A 378 5.93 0.88 11.83
CA THR A 378 5.42 1.84 10.84
C THR A 378 5.32 1.23 9.43
N HIS A 379 4.68 1.98 8.54
CA HIS A 379 4.48 1.61 7.14
C HIS A 379 4.56 2.84 6.22
N GLY A 380 4.60 2.61 4.90
CA GLY A 380 4.56 3.64 3.87
C GLY A 380 5.83 3.78 3.02
N SER A 381 6.97 3.21 3.42
CA SER A 381 8.23 3.33 2.66
C SER A 381 8.26 2.38 1.44
N MET A 382 9.39 2.31 0.74
CA MET A 382 9.60 1.34 -0.34
C MET A 382 10.04 -0.04 0.16
N GLU A 383 10.43 -0.15 1.44
CA GLU A 383 11.00 -1.37 2.05
C GLU A 383 10.00 -2.53 2.12
N LYS A 384 10.49 -3.75 1.91
CA LYS A 384 9.69 -4.98 1.85
C LYS A 384 8.73 -5.15 3.03
N GLU A 385 9.21 -4.98 4.26
CA GLU A 385 8.38 -5.16 5.46
C GLU A 385 7.29 -4.09 5.61
N SER A 386 7.50 -2.90 5.05
CA SER A 386 6.57 -1.78 5.10
C SER A 386 5.39 -1.95 4.14
N VAL A 387 5.57 -2.78 3.09
CA VAL A 387 4.70 -2.76 1.91
C VAL A 387 4.02 -4.10 1.65
N ILE A 388 4.60 -5.20 2.13
CA ILE A 388 4.05 -6.54 1.92
C ILE A 388 3.04 -6.87 3.02
N GLY A 389 1.77 -6.68 2.68
CA GLY A 389 0.64 -7.31 3.35
C GLY A 389 0.46 -8.75 2.86
N PHE A 390 -0.64 -9.39 3.23
CA PHE A 390 -0.96 -10.74 2.79
C PHE A 390 -2.26 -10.77 1.99
N ALA A 391 -2.42 -11.81 1.17
CA ALA A 391 -3.72 -12.30 0.74
C ALA A 391 -3.81 -13.79 1.09
N MET A 392 -4.99 -14.25 1.47
CA MET A 392 -5.23 -15.65 1.81
C MET A 392 -6.70 -15.99 1.61
N ALA A 393 -6.97 -17.13 0.98
CA ALA A 393 -8.31 -17.53 0.61
C ALA A 393 -8.55 -19.03 0.85
N ASN A 394 -9.82 -19.43 0.89
CA ASN A 394 -10.20 -20.86 0.89
C ASN A 394 -10.14 -21.50 -0.51
N PHE A 395 -9.82 -20.71 -1.54
CA PHE A 395 -9.43 -21.14 -2.89
C PHE A 395 -7.96 -20.83 -3.16
N ILE A 396 -7.43 -21.36 -4.26
CA ILE A 396 -6.01 -21.19 -4.63
C ILE A 396 -5.78 -19.77 -5.15
N LEU A 397 -4.74 -19.11 -4.63
CA LEU A 397 -4.26 -17.82 -5.08
C LEU A 397 -2.96 -17.96 -5.87
N PRO A 398 -2.63 -17.02 -6.78
CA PRO A 398 -1.29 -16.90 -7.35
C PRO A 398 -0.23 -16.75 -6.26
N ASP A 399 1.02 -17.13 -6.55
CA ASP A 399 2.10 -17.15 -5.56
C ASP A 399 2.45 -15.77 -4.99
N ARG A 400 2.09 -14.69 -5.69
CA ARG A 400 2.27 -13.28 -5.33
C ARG A 400 1.34 -12.43 -6.20
N MET A 401 0.89 -11.29 -5.68
CA MET A 401 0.03 -10.36 -6.42
C MET A 401 0.41 -8.92 -6.11
N ARG A 402 0.09 -8.01 -7.03
CA ARG A 402 -0.02 -6.59 -6.72
C ARG A 402 -1.38 -6.30 -6.12
N ALA A 403 -1.42 -5.33 -5.21
CA ALA A 403 -2.65 -4.85 -4.59
C ALA A 403 -3.74 -4.54 -5.63
N GLU A 404 -3.41 -3.77 -6.65
CA GLU A 404 -4.33 -3.32 -7.71
C GLU A 404 -4.74 -4.41 -8.70
N GLU A 405 -4.05 -5.56 -8.72
CA GLU A 405 -4.37 -6.69 -9.59
C GLU A 405 -5.19 -7.77 -8.87
N MET A 406 -5.31 -7.70 -7.53
CA MET A 406 -5.87 -8.76 -6.70
C MET A 406 -7.26 -9.23 -7.15
N PHE A 407 -8.17 -8.32 -7.50
CA PHE A 407 -9.52 -8.72 -7.92
C PHE A 407 -9.54 -9.40 -9.29
N TYR A 408 -8.61 -9.09 -10.19
CA TYR A 408 -8.49 -9.79 -11.47
C TYR A 408 -7.85 -11.16 -11.29
N ASP A 409 -6.76 -11.20 -10.53
CA ASP A 409 -6.00 -12.42 -10.25
C ASP A 409 -6.82 -13.48 -9.50
N THR A 410 -7.79 -13.03 -8.71
CA THR A 410 -8.72 -13.90 -7.98
C THR A 410 -10.03 -14.18 -8.72
N GLY A 411 -10.32 -13.49 -9.84
CA GLY A 411 -11.59 -13.58 -10.54
C GLY A 411 -12.77 -12.91 -9.80
N TRP A 412 -12.50 -12.01 -8.84
CA TRP A 412 -13.51 -11.31 -8.04
C TRP A 412 -13.97 -9.99 -8.67
N PHE A 413 -13.27 -9.46 -9.68
CA PHE A 413 -13.52 -8.13 -10.22
C PHE A 413 -14.97 -7.89 -10.62
N GLU A 414 -15.58 -8.78 -11.40
CA GLU A 414 -16.98 -8.61 -11.85
C GLU A 414 -17.99 -8.62 -10.69
N ALA A 415 -17.75 -9.43 -9.66
CA ALA A 415 -18.59 -9.45 -8.46
C ALA A 415 -18.46 -8.15 -7.66
N ILE A 416 -17.23 -7.65 -7.48
CA ILE A 416 -16.97 -6.38 -6.79
C ILE A 416 -17.51 -5.18 -7.57
N LYS A 417 -17.38 -5.18 -8.91
CA LYS A 417 -17.94 -4.16 -9.78
C LYS A 417 -19.45 -4.11 -9.70
N SER A 418 -20.12 -5.26 -9.86
CA SER A 418 -21.58 -5.36 -9.72
C SER A 418 -22.04 -4.88 -8.33
N TYR A 419 -21.27 -5.21 -7.29
CA TYR A 419 -21.56 -4.79 -5.93
C TYR A 419 -21.40 -3.28 -5.71
N ALA A 420 -20.34 -2.69 -6.25
CA ALA A 420 -20.09 -1.25 -6.20
C ALA A 420 -21.21 -0.47 -6.92
N GLU A 421 -21.68 -0.96 -8.07
CA GLU A 421 -22.80 -0.37 -8.82
C GLU A 421 -24.10 -0.34 -8.00
N ILE A 422 -24.40 -1.42 -7.27
CA ILE A 422 -25.55 -1.46 -6.33
C ILE A 422 -25.42 -0.38 -5.24
N LYS A 423 -24.19 -0.10 -4.80
CA LYS A 423 -23.91 0.98 -3.84
C LYS A 423 -23.81 2.37 -4.47
N GLY A 424 -24.03 2.50 -5.78
CA GLY A 424 -23.95 3.76 -6.51
C GLY A 424 -22.53 4.29 -6.69
N ILE A 425 -21.52 3.40 -6.63
CA ILE A 425 -20.11 3.75 -6.76
C ILE A 425 -19.60 3.17 -8.08
N ALA A 426 -19.15 4.05 -8.97
CA ALA A 426 -18.56 3.65 -10.23
C ALA A 426 -17.10 3.25 -10.03
N LEU A 427 -16.75 2.02 -10.42
CA LEU A 427 -15.35 1.62 -10.56
C LEU A 427 -14.87 2.11 -11.93
N GLN A 428 -13.64 2.64 -11.97
CA GLN A 428 -12.98 3.05 -13.20
C GLN A 428 -12.56 1.82 -13.98
N ASN A 429 -12.98 1.72 -15.25
CA ASN A 429 -12.48 0.71 -16.21
C ASN A 429 -11.02 1.00 -16.65
N SER A 430 -10.16 1.52 -15.77
CA SER A 430 -8.77 1.85 -16.10
C SER A 430 -7.93 0.62 -16.45
N TYR A 431 -8.37 -0.57 -16.03
CA TYR A 431 -7.70 -1.85 -16.30
C TYR A 431 -7.92 -2.38 -17.73
N GLU A 432 -9.13 -2.21 -18.31
CA GLU A 432 -9.35 -2.53 -19.74
C GLU A 432 -8.45 -1.68 -20.64
N LEU A 433 -8.17 -0.43 -20.26
CA LEU A 433 -7.23 0.45 -20.99
C LEU A 433 -5.76 0.06 -20.80
N ARG A 434 -5.38 -0.51 -19.65
CA ARG A 434 -4.00 -0.96 -19.38
C ARG A 434 -3.70 -2.34 -19.99
N ASN A 435 -4.69 -3.24 -20.02
CA ASN A 435 -4.57 -4.58 -20.61
C ASN A 435 -5.00 -4.69 -22.08
N ALA A 436 -5.66 -3.68 -22.66
CA ALA A 436 -5.89 -3.62 -24.11
C ALA A 436 -4.59 -3.54 -24.92
N ASN A 437 -3.46 -3.27 -24.27
CA ASN A 437 -2.13 -3.35 -24.89
C ASN A 437 -1.53 -4.76 -24.91
N GLY A 438 -2.24 -5.77 -24.40
CA GLY A 438 -2.04 -7.20 -24.67
C GLY A 438 -0.59 -7.67 -24.71
N GLU A 439 0.02 -7.90 -23.54
CA GLU A 439 1.18 -8.81 -23.38
C GLU A 439 1.09 -9.63 -22.09
#